data_AF-A0A2H6EZJ9-F1
#
_entry.id   AF-A0A2H6EZJ9-F1
#
_cell.length_a   1.000
_cell.length_b   1.000
_cell.length_c   1.000
_cell.angle_alpha   90.00
_cell.angle_beta   90.00
_cell.angle_gamma   90.00
#
_symmetry.space_group_name_H-M   'P 1'
#
loop_
_entity.id
_entity.type
_entity.pdbx_description
1 polymer ?
#
loop_
_entity_poly.entity_id
_entity_poly.type
_entity_poly.pdbx_seq_one_letter_code
_entity_poly.pdbx_strand_id
1 'polypeptide(L)'
;MKAKIFYGMFLGVVMLLITMTTSQIGTAQSKLDCSLCHKDIYQQWQQGSHAHTQMDVATELSEERVGQSPDTVINGSDAEDCIACHSPLAVTVNGGMTEAEALGHFYTTTNGVFTDSTTVADTTNWPNNWCTTCHNVPANHPLSMPVFGYFNSKTTQYDTVANVPSLCGQCHGNLHFEDTDHLTYNAWTMSKHANTQDDVAGELSEERTGESPDTVLHGSDAENCIACHAPTAVLANGGMTEAEALGHFFSTVNDTFSSSTAAINKDEWPNVNCISCHNPHVPNKPSYFNSGTKEYEAMSSTEELCGQCHGSLRFPDTDHRSYNIEKGIGAVGVTFKETMTGVTCTDCHMYSSDVDGSNSAMYHGHTWDIFVNESDGSKTASCTSCHSSINAASAESIIKMFKAETQTRLDSAVQVMQTADSLMQGNTDPNLQTKLSEAHQNLFLVESDESGGFHNQKYQMDLLADVIQRSKEIIAATPVQETKTEQLPKAYALFQNYPNPFNPSTHINYTLPERTPVTIEVFDLLGERVRVLVNGTEAAGSHSVTWNGRNDFGKSVPGGVYIYRIQTDRYKAIRKMVLLK
;
A
#
# COMPACT_ATOMS: atom_id res chain seq x y z
N MET A 1 59.20 -36.97 67.27
CA MET A 1 58.62 -38.21 66.67
C MET A 1 57.47 -37.80 65.76
N LYS A 2 57.33 -38.50 64.64
CA LYS A 2 56.60 -38.15 63.40
C LYS A 2 55.09 -37.92 63.59
N ALA A 3 54.53 -36.92 62.89
CA ALA A 3 53.40 -37.09 61.97
C ALA A 3 53.21 -35.84 61.11
N LYS A 4 53.42 -35.98 59.79
CA LYS A 4 53.05 -35.01 58.75
C LYS A 4 51.57 -35.21 58.42
N ILE A 5 50.78 -34.14 58.36
CA ILE A 5 49.54 -34.11 57.57
C ILE A 5 49.52 -32.78 56.81
N PHE A 6 49.45 -32.90 55.49
CA PHE A 6 49.36 -31.82 54.51
C PHE A 6 47.98 -31.15 54.56
N TYR A 7 47.94 -29.82 54.56
CA TYR A 7 46.77 -29.04 54.16
C TYR A 7 46.77 -28.92 52.64
N GLY A 8 45.81 -29.56 51.97
CA GLY A 8 45.51 -29.36 50.56
C GLY A 8 44.18 -28.60 50.43
N MET A 9 44.24 -27.39 49.87
CA MET A 9 43.08 -26.63 49.42
C MET A 9 42.28 -27.45 48.38
N PHE A 10 41.00 -27.72 48.66
CA PHE A 10 40.04 -28.11 47.63
C PHE A 10 39.18 -26.88 47.34
N LEU A 11 39.39 -26.26 46.16
CA LEU A 11 38.43 -25.36 45.54
C LEU A 11 37.24 -26.23 45.10
N GLY A 12 36.12 -26.13 45.81
CA GLY A 12 34.84 -26.67 45.34
C GLY A 12 34.26 -25.73 44.29
N VAL A 13 34.38 -26.10 43.02
CA VAL A 13 33.59 -25.53 41.93
C VAL A 13 32.15 -26.01 42.12
N VAL A 14 31.25 -25.11 42.47
CA VAL A 14 29.80 -25.36 42.40
C VAL A 14 29.43 -25.39 40.93
N MET A 15 29.36 -26.59 40.36
CA MET A 15 28.70 -26.81 39.07
C MET A 15 27.21 -26.58 39.28
N LEU A 16 26.74 -25.38 38.92
CA LEU A 16 25.33 -25.11 38.74
C LEU A 16 24.88 -25.96 37.54
N LEU A 17 24.24 -27.09 37.81
CA LEU A 17 23.47 -27.82 36.81
C LEU A 17 22.31 -26.91 36.40
N ILE A 18 22.53 -26.10 35.37
CA ILE A 18 21.47 -25.51 34.59
C ILE A 18 20.84 -26.69 33.86
N THR A 19 19.80 -27.27 34.46
CA THR A 19 18.83 -28.04 33.69
C THR A 19 18.20 -27.05 32.73
N MET A 20 18.73 -27.01 31.50
CA MET A 20 17.95 -26.51 30.38
C MET A 20 16.74 -27.42 30.28
N THR A 21 15.64 -26.99 30.88
CA THR A 21 14.32 -27.42 30.44
C THR A 21 14.22 -26.93 29.01
N THR A 22 14.54 -27.82 28.07
CA THR A 22 13.92 -27.74 26.75
C THR A 22 12.43 -27.69 27.01
N SER A 23 11.82 -26.52 26.82
CA SER A 23 10.38 -26.40 26.70
C SER A 23 10.00 -27.22 25.47
N GLN A 24 9.69 -28.50 25.70
CA GLN A 24 8.89 -29.28 24.77
C GLN A 24 7.54 -28.57 24.71
N ILE A 25 7.36 -27.71 23.72
CA ILE A 25 6.04 -27.16 23.39
C ILE A 25 5.21 -28.38 22.96
N GLY A 26 4.20 -28.68 23.76
CA GLY A 26 3.47 -29.95 23.70
C GLY A 26 2.74 -30.14 22.38
N THR A 27 2.85 -31.36 21.86
CA THR A 27 2.20 -31.94 20.67
C THR A 27 0.68 -32.10 20.75
N ALA A 28 0.02 -31.54 21.77
CA ALA A 28 -1.39 -31.76 21.98
C ALA A 28 -2.21 -30.68 21.25
N GLN A 29 -2.58 -30.99 20.00
CA GLN A 29 -3.58 -30.24 19.25
C GLN A 29 -4.98 -30.62 19.74
N SER A 30 -5.91 -29.66 19.71
CA SER A 30 -7.33 -29.96 19.98
C SER A 30 -7.85 -31.04 19.02
N LYS A 31 -8.58 -32.02 19.57
CA LYS A 31 -9.32 -33.03 18.80
C LYS A 31 -10.77 -32.63 18.55
N LEU A 32 -11.15 -31.40 18.91
CA LEU A 32 -12.50 -30.90 18.70
C LEU A 32 -12.74 -30.68 17.21
N ASP A 33 -13.89 -31.17 16.75
CA ASP A 33 -14.38 -30.88 15.41
C ASP A 33 -14.85 -29.42 15.33
N CYS A 34 -14.14 -28.62 14.54
CA CYS A 34 -14.41 -27.20 14.35
C CYS A 34 -15.85 -26.96 13.86
N SER A 35 -16.43 -27.88 13.07
CA SER A 35 -17.76 -27.73 12.48
C SER A 35 -18.88 -27.72 13.53
N LEU A 36 -18.64 -28.28 14.71
CA LEU A 36 -19.62 -28.33 15.80
C LEU A 36 -19.80 -26.96 16.48
N CYS A 37 -18.76 -26.14 16.52
CA CYS A 37 -18.77 -24.84 17.21
C CYS A 37 -18.64 -23.64 16.26
N HIS A 38 -17.95 -23.81 15.12
CA HIS A 38 -17.67 -22.78 14.12
C HIS A 38 -18.33 -23.11 12.77
N LYS A 39 -19.57 -23.60 12.82
CA LYS A 39 -20.29 -24.16 11.66
C LYS A 39 -20.27 -23.24 10.44
N ASP A 40 -20.53 -21.95 10.62
CA ASP A 40 -20.67 -21.02 9.49
C ASP A 40 -19.35 -20.80 8.76
N ILE A 41 -18.26 -20.52 9.50
CA ILE A 41 -16.91 -20.39 8.93
C ILE A 41 -16.43 -21.72 8.34
N TYR A 42 -16.73 -22.84 9.00
CA TYR A 42 -16.40 -24.17 8.48
C TYR A 42 -17.08 -24.43 7.12
N GLN A 43 -18.38 -24.12 7.00
CA GLN A 43 -19.13 -24.28 5.75
C GLN A 43 -18.63 -23.35 4.65
N GLN A 44 -18.17 -22.16 4.99
CA GLN A 44 -17.54 -21.22 4.06
C GLN A 44 -16.18 -21.74 3.57
N TRP A 45 -15.32 -22.21 4.48
CA TRP A 45 -14.01 -22.79 4.14
C TRP A 45 -14.15 -23.97 3.19
N GLN A 46 -15.12 -24.85 3.44
CA GLN A 46 -15.46 -26.00 2.59
C GLN A 46 -15.99 -25.63 1.19
N GLN A 47 -16.10 -24.36 0.84
CA GLN A 47 -16.41 -23.91 -0.53
C GLN A 47 -15.19 -23.25 -1.21
N GLY A 48 -14.12 -23.01 -0.44
CA GLY A 48 -12.89 -22.39 -0.92
C GLY A 48 -11.96 -23.35 -1.64
N SER A 49 -11.10 -22.80 -2.49
CA SER A 49 -10.00 -23.52 -3.17
C SER A 49 -9.03 -24.14 -2.18
N HIS A 50 -8.70 -23.43 -1.09
CA HIS A 50 -7.80 -23.95 -0.05
C HIS A 50 -8.28 -25.27 0.55
N ALA A 51 -9.59 -25.48 0.72
CA ALA A 51 -10.09 -26.75 1.25
C ALA A 51 -9.95 -27.94 0.27
N HIS A 52 -9.63 -27.70 -1.01
CA HIS A 52 -9.67 -28.68 -2.10
C HIS A 52 -8.41 -28.67 -2.97
N THR A 53 -7.24 -28.65 -2.33
CA THR A 53 -5.92 -28.51 -2.96
C THR A 53 -5.41 -29.77 -3.67
N GLN A 54 -6.01 -30.94 -3.46
CA GLN A 54 -5.51 -32.21 -4.02
C GLN A 54 -5.52 -32.27 -5.55
N MET A 55 -6.48 -31.60 -6.20
CA MET A 55 -6.54 -31.57 -7.65
C MET A 55 -5.48 -30.63 -8.25
N ASP A 56 -5.10 -29.61 -7.50
CA ASP A 56 -4.04 -28.66 -7.84
C ASP A 56 -2.71 -29.40 -7.95
N VAL A 57 -2.32 -30.07 -6.84
CA VAL A 57 -1.11 -30.90 -6.79
C VAL A 57 -1.14 -32.02 -7.83
N ALA A 58 -2.29 -32.67 -8.06
CA ALA A 58 -2.37 -33.69 -9.10
C ALA A 58 -2.07 -33.13 -10.50
N THR A 59 -2.51 -31.90 -10.78
CA THR A 59 -2.29 -31.24 -12.06
C THR A 59 -0.82 -30.91 -12.24
N GLU A 60 -0.20 -30.23 -11.26
CA GLU A 60 1.24 -29.93 -11.28
C GLU A 60 2.10 -31.18 -11.45
N LEU A 61 1.80 -32.25 -10.69
CA LEU A 61 2.51 -33.52 -10.82
C LEU A 61 2.36 -34.15 -12.21
N SER A 62 1.20 -33.99 -12.85
CA SER A 62 0.90 -34.54 -14.16
C SER A 62 1.47 -33.73 -15.34
N GLU A 63 1.71 -32.44 -15.14
CA GLU A 63 2.17 -31.53 -16.20
C GLU A 63 3.68 -31.29 -16.10
N GLU A 64 4.20 -31.08 -14.89
CA GLU A 64 5.56 -30.58 -14.67
C GLU A 64 6.52 -31.62 -14.09
N ARG A 65 5.99 -32.64 -13.39
CA ARG A 65 6.80 -33.65 -12.69
C ARG A 65 6.75 -35.04 -13.35
N VAL A 66 6.36 -35.13 -14.62
CA VAL A 66 6.32 -36.38 -15.39
C VAL A 66 7.67 -37.08 -15.43
N GLY A 67 7.69 -38.38 -15.12
CA GLY A 67 8.88 -39.21 -15.09
C GLY A 67 9.71 -39.08 -13.81
N GLN A 68 9.31 -38.22 -12.88
CA GLN A 68 9.94 -38.07 -11.58
C GLN A 68 9.30 -39.01 -10.54
N SER A 69 10.10 -39.51 -9.60
CA SER A 69 9.57 -40.23 -8.44
C SER A 69 9.15 -39.26 -7.33
N PRO A 70 8.27 -39.67 -6.40
CA PRO A 70 7.93 -38.84 -5.24
C PRO A 70 9.15 -38.32 -4.46
N ASP A 71 10.19 -39.15 -4.30
CA ASP A 71 11.43 -38.75 -3.64
C ASP A 71 12.22 -37.71 -4.45
N THR A 72 12.20 -37.83 -5.78
CA THR A 72 12.83 -36.84 -6.67
C THR A 72 12.13 -35.49 -6.61
N VAL A 73 10.81 -35.47 -6.49
CA VAL A 73 10.04 -34.22 -6.35
C VAL A 73 10.37 -33.53 -5.01
N ILE A 74 10.41 -34.27 -3.89
CA ILE A 74 10.65 -33.66 -2.57
C ILE A 74 12.14 -33.33 -2.31
N ASN A 75 13.06 -34.17 -2.80
CA ASN A 75 14.47 -34.13 -2.41
C ASN A 75 15.44 -33.91 -3.60
N GLY A 76 14.91 -33.67 -4.81
CA GLY A 76 15.70 -33.50 -6.02
C GLY A 76 16.44 -32.17 -6.11
N SER A 77 17.08 -31.93 -7.25
CA SER A 77 17.77 -30.65 -7.54
C SER A 77 16.83 -29.50 -7.86
N ASP A 78 15.57 -29.83 -8.16
CA ASP A 78 14.47 -28.90 -8.44
C ASP A 78 13.31 -29.32 -7.52
N ALA A 79 13.61 -29.31 -6.21
CA ALA A 79 12.73 -29.87 -5.20
C ALA A 79 11.56 -28.94 -4.91
N GLU A 80 10.36 -29.52 -4.81
CA GLU A 80 9.15 -28.82 -4.44
C GLU A 80 8.34 -29.66 -3.47
N ASP A 81 7.96 -29.06 -2.35
CA ASP A 81 7.30 -29.75 -1.25
C ASP A 81 5.83 -29.39 -1.18
N CYS A 82 5.08 -29.83 -2.20
CA CYS A 82 3.65 -29.57 -2.32
C CYS A 82 2.89 -30.06 -1.06
N ILE A 83 3.37 -31.12 -0.40
CA ILE A 83 2.71 -31.69 0.79
C ILE A 83 2.69 -30.71 1.95
N ALA A 84 3.80 -30.02 2.22
CA ALA A 84 3.91 -29.11 3.34
C ALA A 84 2.89 -27.95 3.32
N CYS A 85 2.43 -27.55 2.13
CA CYS A 85 1.44 -26.48 1.98
C CYS A 85 0.03 -26.98 1.66
N HIS A 86 -0.09 -27.99 0.79
CA HIS A 86 -1.40 -28.45 0.32
C HIS A 86 -2.06 -29.45 1.28
N SER A 87 -1.27 -30.18 2.07
CA SER A 87 -1.78 -31.10 3.09
C SER A 87 -0.70 -31.55 4.10
N PRO A 88 -0.18 -30.63 4.93
CA PRO A 88 0.96 -30.92 5.81
C PRO A 88 0.70 -32.06 6.80
N LEU A 89 -0.56 -32.29 7.19
CA LEU A 89 -0.95 -33.38 8.09
C LEU A 89 -0.95 -34.76 7.42
N ALA A 90 -0.73 -34.86 6.10
CA ALA A 90 -0.65 -36.12 5.37
C ALA A 90 0.43 -37.05 5.93
N VAL A 91 1.53 -36.47 6.42
CA VAL A 91 2.64 -37.18 7.07
C VAL A 91 2.25 -37.90 8.37
N THR A 92 1.07 -37.61 8.93
CA THR A 92 0.59 -38.25 10.17
C THR A 92 -0.28 -39.48 9.89
N VAL A 93 -0.68 -39.70 8.63
CA VAL A 93 -1.51 -40.84 8.20
C VAL A 93 -0.65 -42.13 8.20
N ASN A 94 -1.30 -43.30 8.26
CA ASN A 94 -0.66 -44.63 8.22
C ASN A 94 0.40 -44.90 9.31
N GLY A 95 0.33 -44.19 10.45
CA GLY A 95 1.28 -44.35 11.54
C GLY A 95 2.55 -43.50 11.38
N GLY A 96 2.54 -42.56 10.44
CA GLY A 96 3.68 -41.70 10.10
C GLY A 96 4.21 -42.02 8.70
N MET A 97 4.40 -40.98 7.90
CA MET A 97 5.00 -41.03 6.57
C MET A 97 5.94 -39.84 6.41
N THR A 98 6.97 -39.98 5.58
CA THR A 98 7.69 -38.83 5.00
C THR A 98 6.82 -38.11 3.96
N GLU A 99 7.20 -36.89 3.58
CA GLU A 99 6.50 -36.13 2.51
C GLU A 99 6.52 -36.89 1.18
N ALA A 100 7.64 -37.55 0.85
CA ALA A 100 7.77 -38.37 -0.36
C ALA A 100 6.85 -39.61 -0.31
N GLU A 101 6.75 -40.27 0.85
CA GLU A 101 5.81 -41.38 1.05
C GLU A 101 4.36 -40.90 0.95
N ALA A 102 4.05 -39.73 1.50
CA ALA A 102 2.72 -39.12 1.39
C ALA A 102 2.37 -38.83 -0.08
N LEU A 103 3.28 -38.24 -0.86
CA LEU A 103 3.08 -38.04 -2.30
C LEU A 103 2.80 -39.36 -3.04
N GLY A 104 3.61 -40.40 -2.80
CA GLY A 104 3.43 -41.70 -3.42
C GLY A 104 2.17 -42.47 -2.97
N HIS A 105 1.64 -42.14 -1.79
CA HIS A 105 0.41 -42.72 -1.24
C HIS A 105 -0.85 -42.04 -1.78
N PHE A 106 -0.84 -40.70 -1.85
CA PHE A 106 -2.02 -39.90 -2.19
C PHE A 106 -2.17 -39.62 -3.69
N TYR A 107 -1.14 -39.87 -4.49
CA TYR A 107 -1.18 -39.66 -5.95
C TYR A 107 -0.74 -40.92 -6.70
N THR A 108 -1.36 -41.15 -7.85
CA THR A 108 -1.06 -42.35 -8.65
C THR A 108 0.31 -42.24 -9.31
N THR A 109 1.10 -43.31 -9.24
CA THR A 109 2.34 -43.45 -10.00
C THR A 109 2.29 -44.69 -10.89
N THR A 110 3.01 -44.66 -12.01
CA THR A 110 3.23 -45.84 -12.87
C THR A 110 4.69 -46.22 -12.80
N ASN A 111 4.98 -47.46 -12.39
CA ASN A 111 6.36 -47.93 -12.16
C ASN A 111 7.17 -47.03 -11.19
N GLY A 112 6.49 -46.42 -10.20
CA GLY A 112 7.13 -45.59 -9.17
C GLY A 112 7.42 -44.14 -9.58
N VAL A 113 6.93 -43.70 -10.75
CA VAL A 113 7.06 -42.31 -11.21
C VAL A 113 5.71 -41.70 -11.59
N PHE A 114 5.61 -40.38 -11.52
CA PHE A 114 4.45 -39.63 -12.01
C PHE A 114 4.38 -39.66 -13.54
N THR A 115 3.17 -39.55 -14.06
CA THR A 115 2.86 -39.54 -15.50
C THR A 115 1.88 -38.42 -15.85
N ASP A 116 1.66 -38.17 -17.14
CA ASP A 116 0.57 -37.30 -17.64
C ASP A 116 -0.84 -37.77 -17.22
N SER A 117 -0.96 -39.02 -16.77
CA SER A 117 -2.18 -39.59 -16.19
C SER A 117 -2.24 -39.59 -14.66
N THR A 118 -1.31 -38.87 -13.99
CA THR A 118 -1.31 -38.76 -12.53
C THR A 118 -2.63 -38.17 -12.04
N THR A 119 -3.26 -38.84 -11.08
CA THR A 119 -4.51 -38.40 -10.45
C THR A 119 -4.44 -38.66 -8.94
N VAL A 120 -5.40 -38.11 -8.21
CA VAL A 120 -5.53 -38.37 -6.77
C VAL A 120 -5.92 -39.84 -6.54
N ALA A 121 -5.20 -40.54 -5.68
CA ALA A 121 -5.41 -41.95 -5.34
C ALA A 121 -6.29 -42.11 -4.08
N ASP A 122 -5.75 -41.90 -2.88
CA ASP A 122 -6.46 -42.07 -1.61
C ASP A 122 -7.21 -40.80 -1.18
N THR A 123 -8.29 -40.50 -1.89
CA THR A 123 -9.17 -39.36 -1.60
C THR A 123 -9.89 -39.47 -0.25
N THR A 124 -10.00 -40.68 0.33
CA THR A 124 -10.76 -40.90 1.57
C THR A 124 -9.97 -40.47 2.80
N ASN A 125 -8.65 -40.71 2.79
CA ASN A 125 -7.78 -40.36 3.91
C ASN A 125 -7.00 -39.05 3.69
N TRP A 126 -7.21 -38.36 2.57
CA TRP A 126 -6.55 -37.08 2.31
C TRP A 126 -6.94 -36.07 3.39
N PRO A 127 -5.97 -35.58 4.19
CA PRO A 127 -6.32 -34.76 5.33
C PRO A 127 -6.75 -33.35 4.95
N ASN A 128 -6.82 -32.94 3.67
CA ASN A 128 -7.15 -31.57 3.21
C ASN A 128 -6.34 -30.45 3.89
N ASN A 129 -6.35 -29.26 3.30
CA ASN A 129 -5.92 -28.08 4.05
C ASN A 129 -7.05 -27.68 5.02
N TRP A 130 -6.78 -27.71 6.33
CA TRP A 130 -7.76 -27.38 7.37
C TRP A 130 -7.41 -26.08 8.10
N CYS A 131 -8.31 -25.64 8.98
CA CYS A 131 -8.09 -24.51 9.89
C CYS A 131 -6.74 -24.64 10.62
N THR A 132 -6.35 -25.87 10.93
CA THR A 132 -5.16 -26.20 11.69
C THR A 132 -3.88 -26.12 10.84
N THR A 133 -3.96 -25.88 9.55
CA THR A 133 -2.79 -25.55 8.74
C THR A 133 -2.28 -24.14 9.04
N CYS A 134 -3.18 -23.23 9.43
CA CYS A 134 -2.87 -21.82 9.69
C CYS A 134 -3.01 -21.42 11.17
N HIS A 135 -3.66 -22.27 11.96
CA HIS A 135 -3.90 -22.06 13.37
C HIS A 135 -3.30 -23.19 14.22
N ASN A 136 -2.42 -22.83 15.13
CA ASN A 136 -2.04 -23.72 16.22
C ASN A 136 -3.15 -23.70 17.28
N VAL A 137 -3.95 -24.78 17.32
CA VAL A 137 -5.10 -24.91 18.22
C VAL A 137 -4.71 -25.71 19.46
N PRO A 138 -4.64 -25.09 20.65
CA PRO A 138 -4.20 -25.78 21.86
C PRO A 138 -5.23 -26.82 22.32
N ALA A 139 -4.76 -27.94 22.90
CA ALA A 139 -5.62 -29.04 23.34
C ALA A 139 -6.73 -28.65 24.35
N ASN A 140 -6.56 -27.55 25.10
CA ASN A 140 -7.53 -27.08 26.08
C ASN A 140 -8.51 -26.04 25.50
N HIS A 141 -8.50 -25.77 24.19
CA HIS A 141 -9.49 -24.93 23.54
C HIS A 141 -10.93 -25.38 23.90
N PRO A 142 -11.85 -24.48 24.30
CA PRO A 142 -11.80 -23.02 24.18
C PRO A 142 -11.22 -22.25 25.38
N LEU A 143 -10.61 -22.90 26.37
CA LEU A 143 -9.99 -22.19 27.50
C LEU A 143 -8.78 -21.34 27.07
N SER A 144 -8.10 -21.76 26.00
CA SER A 144 -7.06 -20.98 25.35
C SER A 144 -7.42 -20.80 23.87
N MET A 145 -7.26 -19.57 23.38
CA MET A 145 -7.55 -19.24 21.99
C MET A 145 -6.44 -19.75 21.07
N PRO A 146 -6.76 -20.13 19.83
CA PRO A 146 -5.74 -20.45 18.83
C PRO A 146 -4.80 -19.26 18.59
N VAL A 147 -3.56 -19.57 18.22
CA VAL A 147 -2.58 -18.58 17.75
C VAL A 147 -2.21 -18.88 16.29
N PHE A 148 -1.67 -17.89 15.59
CA PHE A 148 -1.15 -18.14 14.25
C PHE A 148 0.05 -19.08 14.32
N GLY A 149 0.04 -20.07 13.44
CA GLY A 149 1.13 -21.04 13.32
C GLY A 149 0.80 -22.06 12.25
N TYR A 150 1.84 -22.64 11.66
CA TYR A 150 1.69 -23.66 10.63
C TYR A 150 2.21 -25.00 11.11
N PHE A 151 1.64 -26.09 10.57
CA PHE A 151 2.15 -27.43 10.84
C PHE A 151 3.34 -27.70 9.92
N ASN A 152 4.52 -27.88 10.52
CA ASN A 152 5.73 -28.23 9.80
C ASN A 152 5.77 -29.76 9.63
N SER A 153 5.55 -30.23 8.41
CA SER A 153 5.51 -31.66 8.06
C SER A 153 6.84 -32.37 8.28
N LYS A 154 7.98 -31.68 8.17
CA LYS A 154 9.32 -32.24 8.40
C LYS A 154 9.60 -32.51 9.87
N THR A 155 9.15 -31.63 10.76
CA THR A 155 9.36 -31.78 12.21
C THR A 155 8.17 -32.44 12.91
N THR A 156 7.01 -32.51 12.25
CA THR A 156 5.71 -32.91 12.81
C THR A 156 5.29 -32.06 14.01
N GLN A 157 5.68 -30.78 14.02
CA GLN A 157 5.38 -29.81 15.08
C GLN A 157 4.73 -28.55 14.51
N TYR A 158 4.07 -27.77 15.38
CA TYR A 158 3.60 -26.44 15.03
C TYR A 158 4.68 -25.40 15.25
N ASP A 159 5.00 -24.65 14.20
CA ASP A 159 5.85 -23.48 14.27
C ASP A 159 4.98 -22.23 14.44
N THR A 160 5.37 -21.35 15.37
CA THR A 160 4.63 -20.10 15.62
C THR A 160 5.07 -19.03 14.63
N VAL A 161 4.12 -18.25 14.12
CA VAL A 161 4.41 -17.11 13.24
C VAL A 161 3.95 -15.80 13.89
N ALA A 162 4.69 -14.73 13.63
CA ALA A 162 4.50 -13.46 14.32
C ALA A 162 3.25 -12.69 13.85
N ASN A 163 2.95 -12.77 12.55
CA ASN A 163 1.87 -11.99 11.94
C ASN A 163 1.27 -12.72 10.72
N VAL A 164 0.15 -12.19 10.23
CA VAL A 164 -0.59 -12.77 9.12
C VAL A 164 0.18 -12.77 7.79
N PRO A 165 0.84 -11.68 7.36
CA PRO A 165 1.68 -11.73 6.16
C PRO A 165 2.71 -12.86 6.19
N SER A 166 3.44 -13.02 7.29
CA SER A 166 4.45 -14.08 7.44
C SER A 166 3.83 -15.48 7.48
N LEU A 167 2.57 -15.63 7.91
CA LEU A 167 1.83 -16.89 7.81
C LEU A 167 1.54 -17.24 6.35
N CYS A 168 0.99 -16.28 5.59
CA CYS A 168 0.71 -16.46 4.16
C CYS A 168 2.00 -16.74 3.38
N GLY A 169 3.09 -16.04 3.71
CA GLY A 169 4.40 -16.19 3.09
C GLY A 169 5.10 -17.52 3.38
N GLN A 170 4.57 -18.39 4.24
CA GLN A 170 5.07 -19.77 4.36
C GLN A 170 4.78 -20.58 3.08
N CYS A 171 3.63 -20.37 2.44
CA CYS A 171 3.21 -21.13 1.26
C CYS A 171 3.06 -20.29 0.00
N HIS A 172 2.83 -18.99 0.16
CA HIS A 172 2.79 -18.02 -0.92
C HIS A 172 4.01 -17.11 -0.86
N GLY A 173 5.15 -17.63 -0.40
CA GLY A 173 6.42 -16.93 -0.37
C GLY A 173 7.56 -17.87 -0.05
N ASN A 174 8.77 -17.32 -0.03
CA ASN A 174 9.97 -18.10 0.20
C ASN A 174 10.33 -18.30 1.69
N LEU A 175 9.40 -18.08 2.62
CA LEU A 175 9.72 -18.19 4.06
C LEU A 175 9.87 -19.64 4.51
N HIS A 176 9.11 -20.56 3.91
CA HIS A 176 9.24 -21.99 4.19
C HIS A 176 10.14 -22.69 3.17
N PHE A 177 10.07 -22.28 1.90
CA PHE A 177 10.82 -22.86 0.78
C PHE A 177 11.60 -21.78 0.03
N GLU A 178 12.92 -21.76 0.17
CA GLU A 178 13.77 -20.70 -0.40
C GLU A 178 13.64 -20.60 -1.93
N ASP A 179 13.54 -21.75 -2.61
CA ASP A 179 13.54 -21.88 -4.07
C ASP A 179 12.13 -22.00 -4.69
N THR A 180 11.05 -21.72 -3.94
CA THR A 180 9.68 -21.74 -4.50
C THR A 180 9.47 -20.60 -5.49
N ASP A 181 8.65 -20.86 -6.50
CA ASP A 181 8.12 -19.87 -7.44
C ASP A 181 6.86 -19.16 -6.94
N HIS A 182 6.24 -19.63 -5.86
CA HIS A 182 5.09 -19.00 -5.21
C HIS A 182 5.49 -17.72 -4.46
N LEU A 183 5.88 -16.65 -5.16
CA LEU A 183 6.53 -15.48 -4.56
C LEU A 183 5.58 -14.30 -4.24
N THR A 184 4.30 -14.54 -3.98
CA THR A 184 3.28 -13.48 -3.80
C THR A 184 3.52 -12.61 -2.58
N TYR A 185 3.93 -13.22 -1.47
CA TYR A 185 4.35 -12.53 -0.27
C TYR A 185 5.59 -11.66 -0.54
N ASN A 186 6.57 -12.20 -1.26
CA ASN A 186 7.79 -11.47 -1.61
C ASN A 186 7.46 -10.23 -2.45
N ALA A 187 6.61 -10.39 -3.45
CA ALA A 187 6.07 -9.29 -4.25
C ALA A 187 5.43 -8.21 -3.39
N TRP A 188 4.52 -8.64 -2.50
CA TRP A 188 3.82 -7.75 -1.58
C TRP A 188 4.80 -6.98 -0.70
N THR A 189 5.83 -7.63 -0.13
CA THR A 189 6.83 -6.96 0.73
C THR A 189 7.59 -5.82 0.03
N MET A 190 7.71 -5.88 -1.30
CA MET A 190 8.34 -4.84 -2.11
C MET A 190 7.38 -3.73 -2.53
N SER A 191 6.08 -3.92 -2.35
CA SER A 191 5.05 -2.96 -2.76
C SER A 191 4.92 -1.80 -1.76
N LYS A 192 4.23 -0.73 -2.21
CA LYS A 192 3.79 0.36 -1.32
C LYS A 192 2.79 -0.11 -0.26
N HIS A 193 1.97 -1.12 -0.57
CA HIS A 193 0.97 -1.66 0.38
C HIS A 193 1.60 -2.33 1.61
N ALA A 194 2.82 -2.86 1.49
CA ALA A 194 3.56 -3.37 2.65
C ALA A 194 4.24 -2.27 3.49
N ASN A 195 4.17 -1.01 3.07
CA ASN A 195 4.94 0.10 3.63
C ASN A 195 4.08 1.36 3.80
N THR A 196 2.96 1.26 4.52
CA THR A 196 1.96 2.35 4.61
C THR A 196 2.13 3.25 5.83
N GLN A 197 2.85 2.82 6.84
CA GLN A 197 2.97 3.53 8.12
C GLN A 197 3.58 4.94 8.01
N ASP A 198 4.60 5.11 7.16
CA ASP A 198 5.28 6.40 7.03
C ASP A 198 4.45 7.37 6.18
N ASP A 199 3.58 6.86 5.31
CA ASP A 199 2.60 7.61 4.52
C ASP A 199 1.58 8.28 5.44
N VAL A 200 0.91 7.48 6.29
CA VAL A 200 -0.04 7.96 7.29
C VAL A 200 0.62 8.90 8.30
N ALA A 201 1.85 8.60 8.75
CA ALA A 201 2.57 9.50 9.64
C ALA A 201 2.83 10.87 9.00
N GLY A 202 3.15 10.88 7.70
CA GLY A 202 3.31 12.08 6.89
C GLY A 202 2.03 12.92 6.88
N GLU A 203 0.92 12.36 6.42
CA GLU A 203 -0.39 13.01 6.35
C GLU A 203 -0.82 13.57 7.71
N LEU A 204 -0.75 12.75 8.77
CA LEU A 204 -1.13 13.19 10.12
C LEU A 204 -0.28 14.36 10.63
N SER A 205 1.03 14.34 10.32
CA SER A 205 1.94 15.40 10.76
C SER A 205 1.77 16.70 9.97
N GLU A 206 1.38 16.62 8.71
CA GLU A 206 1.32 17.75 7.79
C GLU A 206 -0.05 18.43 7.78
N GLU A 207 -1.12 17.63 7.83
CA GLU A 207 -2.48 18.09 7.55
C GLU A 207 -3.38 18.04 8.77
N ARG A 208 -3.12 17.10 9.71
CA ARG A 208 -3.95 16.87 10.90
C ARG A 208 -3.33 17.40 12.20
N THR A 209 -2.36 18.31 12.11
CA THR A 209 -1.72 18.92 13.30
C THR A 209 -2.74 19.65 14.18
N GLY A 210 -2.77 19.31 15.47
CA GLY A 210 -3.68 19.88 16.47
C GLY A 210 -5.01 19.13 16.58
N GLU A 211 -5.23 18.11 15.76
CA GLU A 211 -6.41 17.25 15.83
C GLU A 211 -6.13 16.01 16.68
N SER A 212 -7.15 15.54 17.39
CA SER A 212 -7.10 14.25 18.09
C SER A 212 -7.41 13.11 17.11
N PRO A 213 -7.00 11.85 17.41
CA PRO A 213 -7.40 10.69 16.61
C PRO A 213 -8.91 10.61 16.32
N ASP A 214 -9.75 10.95 17.29
CA ASP A 214 -11.21 10.97 17.13
C ASP A 214 -11.68 12.08 16.17
N THR A 215 -11.04 13.25 16.24
CA THR A 215 -11.34 14.38 15.35
C THR A 215 -10.98 14.07 13.90
N VAL A 216 -9.86 13.39 13.66
CA VAL A 216 -9.46 12.97 12.30
C VAL A 216 -10.51 12.04 11.70
N LEU A 217 -11.07 11.10 12.48
CA LEU A 217 -12.02 10.12 11.97
C LEU A 217 -13.48 10.60 11.90
N HIS A 218 -13.85 11.59 12.70
CA HIS A 218 -15.26 11.96 12.92
C HIS A 218 -15.53 13.47 12.83
N GLY A 219 -14.50 14.25 12.49
CA GLY A 219 -14.59 15.70 12.34
C GLY A 219 -15.39 16.14 11.12
N SER A 220 -15.37 17.46 10.87
CA SER A 220 -16.02 18.06 9.70
C SER A 220 -15.30 17.76 8.37
N ASP A 221 -14.07 17.28 8.46
CA ASP A 221 -13.19 16.90 7.36
C ASP A 221 -12.58 15.54 7.70
N ALA A 222 -13.44 14.54 7.81
CA ALA A 222 -13.07 13.23 8.35
C ALA A 222 -12.34 12.37 7.32
N GLU A 223 -11.22 11.78 7.73
CA GLU A 223 -10.43 10.83 6.95
C GLU A 223 -10.13 9.59 7.77
N ASN A 224 -10.35 8.42 7.18
CA ASN A 224 -10.12 7.15 7.84
C ASN A 224 -8.89 6.43 7.29
N CYS A 225 -7.71 6.94 7.65
CA CYS A 225 -6.44 6.37 7.21
C CYS A 225 -6.32 4.88 7.62
N ILE A 226 -6.80 4.50 8.81
CA ILE A 226 -6.75 3.10 9.28
C ILE A 226 -7.50 2.17 8.34
N ALA A 227 -8.68 2.58 7.88
CA ALA A 227 -9.53 1.76 7.04
C ALA A 227 -8.93 1.38 5.68
N CYS A 228 -7.94 2.13 5.20
CA CYS A 228 -7.25 1.83 3.94
C CYS A 228 -5.78 1.47 4.11
N HIS A 229 -5.07 1.97 5.13
CA HIS A 229 -3.63 1.76 5.29
C HIS A 229 -3.27 0.64 6.28
N ALA A 230 -4.18 0.27 7.19
CA ALA A 230 -4.00 -0.83 8.13
C ALA A 230 -5.35 -1.33 8.69
N PRO A 231 -6.29 -1.79 7.85
CA PRO A 231 -7.65 -2.08 8.28
C PRO A 231 -7.72 -3.17 9.35
N THR A 232 -6.77 -4.10 9.34
CA THR A 232 -6.71 -5.19 10.33
C THR A 232 -6.04 -4.77 11.65
N ALA A 233 -5.57 -3.54 11.78
CA ALA A 233 -4.99 -3.03 13.03
C ALA A 233 -6.00 -3.04 14.18
N VAL A 234 -7.29 -2.92 13.86
CA VAL A 234 -8.41 -3.03 14.81
C VAL A 234 -8.57 -4.41 15.44
N LEU A 235 -7.85 -5.43 14.93
CA LEU A 235 -7.77 -6.78 15.50
C LEU A 235 -6.61 -6.92 16.50
N ALA A 236 -5.65 -6.01 16.50
CA ALA A 236 -4.52 -6.03 17.42
C ALA A 236 -4.97 -5.82 18.87
N ASN A 237 -4.14 -6.27 19.82
CA ASN A 237 -4.33 -6.06 21.27
C ASN A 237 -5.71 -6.47 21.83
N GLY A 238 -6.33 -7.52 21.26
CA GLY A 238 -7.63 -8.02 21.70
C GLY A 238 -8.83 -7.24 21.14
N GLY A 239 -8.56 -6.33 20.19
CA GLY A 239 -9.55 -5.52 19.52
C GLY A 239 -9.48 -4.06 19.97
N MET A 240 -9.31 -3.15 19.01
CA MET A 240 -9.33 -1.70 19.22
C MET A 240 -10.26 -1.02 18.21
N THR A 241 -10.69 0.19 18.48
CA THR A 241 -11.35 1.08 17.51
C THR A 241 -10.32 1.68 16.56
N GLU A 242 -10.77 2.29 15.46
CA GLU A 242 -9.88 2.98 14.53
C GLU A 242 -9.19 4.19 15.20
N ALA A 243 -9.89 4.91 16.08
CA ALA A 243 -9.32 6.03 16.84
C ALA A 243 -8.23 5.55 17.81
N GLU A 244 -8.48 4.44 18.50
CA GLU A 244 -7.47 3.81 19.37
C GLU A 244 -6.27 3.31 18.56
N ALA A 245 -6.49 2.76 17.35
CA ALA A 245 -5.40 2.37 16.47
C ALA A 245 -4.53 3.57 16.07
N LEU A 246 -5.15 4.68 15.67
CA LEU A 246 -4.42 5.92 15.38
C LEU A 246 -3.58 6.40 16.58
N GLY A 247 -4.15 6.40 17.79
CA GLY A 247 -3.42 6.78 19.01
C GLY A 247 -2.34 5.78 19.44
N HIS A 248 -2.49 4.49 19.09
CA HIS A 248 -1.52 3.44 19.42
C HIS A 248 -0.33 3.43 18.46
N PHE A 249 -0.56 3.72 17.17
CA PHE A 249 0.46 3.60 16.13
C PHE A 249 1.12 4.93 15.76
N PHE A 250 0.59 6.07 16.19
CA PHE A 250 1.16 7.38 15.88
C PHE A 250 1.30 8.25 17.13
N SER A 251 2.46 8.89 17.26
CA SER A 251 2.76 9.71 18.43
C SER A 251 1.91 10.98 18.45
N THR A 252 1.37 11.30 19.61
CA THR A 252 0.65 12.55 19.89
C THR A 252 1.38 13.40 20.94
N VAL A 253 1.08 14.69 20.96
CA VAL A 253 1.48 15.63 22.01
C VAL A 253 0.20 16.21 22.62
N ASN A 254 0.00 16.00 23.92
CA ASN A 254 -1.24 16.35 24.62
C ASN A 254 -2.49 15.80 23.90
N ASP A 255 -2.46 14.51 23.54
CA ASP A 255 -3.55 13.78 22.86
C ASP A 255 -3.95 14.30 21.47
N THR A 256 -3.09 15.12 20.84
CA THR A 256 -3.27 15.61 19.46
C THR A 256 -2.05 15.33 18.60
N PHE A 257 -2.25 15.19 17.29
CA PHE A 257 -1.15 15.09 16.33
C PHE A 257 -0.40 16.41 16.23
N SER A 258 0.86 16.34 15.80
CA SER A 258 1.72 17.50 15.66
C SER A 258 2.63 17.35 14.45
N SER A 259 3.34 18.42 14.11
CA SER A 259 4.37 18.38 13.06
C SER A 259 5.54 17.43 13.36
N SER A 260 5.59 16.84 14.56
CA SER A 260 6.56 15.79 14.93
C SER A 260 5.89 14.42 15.10
N THR A 261 4.64 14.25 14.67
CA THR A 261 3.97 12.96 14.67
C THR A 261 4.78 11.97 13.85
N ALA A 262 5.04 10.81 14.45
CA ALA A 262 5.79 9.73 13.85
C ALA A 262 5.11 8.40 14.18
N ALA A 263 5.31 7.40 13.32
CA ALA A 263 4.87 6.05 13.60
C ALA A 263 5.63 5.45 14.80
N ILE A 264 4.89 4.90 15.75
CA ILE A 264 5.33 4.19 16.95
C ILE A 264 4.75 2.76 16.92
N ASN A 265 5.27 1.85 17.77
CA ASN A 265 4.84 0.45 17.79
C ASN A 265 4.87 -0.22 16.41
N LYS A 266 5.88 0.12 15.58
CA LYS A 266 5.97 -0.28 14.17
C LYS A 266 5.94 -1.80 13.97
N ASP A 267 6.48 -2.56 14.93
CA ASP A 267 6.49 -4.03 14.86
C ASP A 267 5.08 -4.65 14.97
N GLU A 268 4.10 -3.90 15.48
CA GLU A 268 2.68 -4.30 15.55
C GLU A 268 1.85 -3.76 14.37
N TRP A 269 2.41 -2.86 13.54
CA TRP A 269 1.68 -2.25 12.43
C TRP A 269 1.45 -3.27 11.30
N PRO A 270 0.20 -3.59 10.95
CA PRO A 270 -0.06 -4.70 10.04
C PRO A 270 0.01 -4.33 8.56
N ASN A 271 0.17 -3.03 8.23
CA ASN A 271 0.08 -2.47 6.87
C ASN A 271 -1.23 -2.87 6.14
N VAL A 272 -1.32 -2.56 4.83
CA VAL A 272 -2.27 -3.25 3.95
C VAL A 272 -1.69 -4.63 3.70
N ASN A 273 -2.18 -5.65 4.38
CA ASN A 273 -1.69 -7.03 4.24
C ASN A 273 -2.62 -7.91 3.42
N CYS A 274 -2.23 -9.18 3.27
CA CYS A 274 -2.98 -10.20 2.56
C CYS A 274 -4.46 -10.25 2.97
N ILE A 275 -4.76 -10.17 4.27
CA ILE A 275 -6.12 -10.26 4.76
C ILE A 275 -6.89 -8.93 4.74
N SER A 276 -6.25 -7.84 4.30
CA SER A 276 -6.98 -6.61 3.96
C SER A 276 -7.84 -6.80 2.72
N CYS A 277 -7.39 -7.62 1.76
CA CYS A 277 -7.98 -7.80 0.43
C CYS A 277 -8.43 -9.25 0.12
N HIS A 278 -8.11 -10.18 1.01
CA HIS A 278 -8.48 -11.59 0.89
C HIS A 278 -9.12 -12.08 2.17
N ASN A 279 -10.35 -12.61 2.09
CA ASN A 279 -10.89 -13.37 3.20
C ASN A 279 -10.26 -14.77 3.18
N PRO A 280 -9.41 -15.14 4.15
CA PRO A 280 -8.76 -16.45 4.14
C PRO A 280 -9.79 -17.58 4.26
N HIS A 281 -10.97 -17.31 4.82
CA HIS A 281 -12.05 -18.29 4.97
C HIS A 281 -12.95 -18.40 3.72
N VAL A 282 -12.83 -17.47 2.77
CA VAL A 282 -13.57 -17.46 1.50
C VAL A 282 -12.64 -17.00 0.38
N PRO A 283 -11.56 -17.75 0.07
CA PRO A 283 -10.47 -17.28 -0.80
C PRO A 283 -10.91 -17.01 -2.25
N ASN A 284 -12.01 -17.64 -2.70
CA ASN A 284 -12.52 -17.52 -4.07
C ASN A 284 -13.32 -16.25 -4.34
N LYS A 285 -13.43 -15.32 -3.38
CA LYS A 285 -14.16 -14.07 -3.55
C LYS A 285 -13.30 -12.87 -3.12
N PRO A 286 -13.10 -11.87 -4.01
CA PRO A 286 -12.47 -10.63 -3.59
C PRO A 286 -13.29 -10.06 -2.43
N SER A 287 -12.62 -9.68 -1.36
CA SER A 287 -13.28 -9.20 -0.15
C SER A 287 -12.38 -8.15 0.46
N TYR A 288 -12.95 -7.14 1.10
CA TYR A 288 -12.15 -6.26 1.93
C TYR A 288 -12.47 -6.49 3.40
N PHE A 289 -11.49 -6.27 4.27
CA PHE A 289 -11.73 -6.25 5.70
C PHE A 289 -12.21 -4.86 6.13
N ASN A 290 -13.47 -4.75 6.51
CA ASN A 290 -14.01 -3.49 7.01
C ASN A 290 -13.63 -3.30 8.47
N SER A 291 -12.65 -2.43 8.72
CA SER A 291 -12.17 -2.04 10.04
C SER A 291 -13.26 -1.53 11.00
N GLY A 292 -14.31 -0.86 10.48
CA GLY A 292 -15.40 -0.32 11.28
C GLY A 292 -16.36 -1.39 11.81
N THR A 293 -16.67 -2.42 11.00
CA THR A 293 -17.52 -3.55 11.41
C THR A 293 -16.72 -4.74 11.95
N LYS A 294 -15.43 -4.79 11.65
CA LYS A 294 -14.50 -5.91 11.91
C LYS A 294 -14.91 -7.19 11.19
N GLU A 295 -15.57 -7.05 10.05
CA GLU A 295 -16.06 -8.15 9.22
C GLU A 295 -15.51 -8.05 7.80
N TYR A 296 -15.49 -9.17 7.10
CA TYR A 296 -15.19 -9.19 5.67
C TYR A 296 -16.43 -8.87 4.86
N GLU A 297 -16.30 -7.96 3.91
CA GLU A 297 -17.32 -7.65 2.93
C GLU A 297 -16.89 -8.18 1.57
N ALA A 298 -17.69 -9.07 1.00
CA ALA A 298 -17.43 -9.64 -0.31
C ALA A 298 -17.74 -8.60 -1.41
N MET A 299 -16.81 -8.41 -2.32
CA MET A 299 -16.92 -7.48 -3.44
C MET A 299 -17.43 -8.21 -4.68
N SER A 300 -18.13 -7.47 -5.56
CA SER A 300 -18.65 -8.03 -6.82
C SER A 300 -17.58 -8.17 -7.90
N SER A 301 -16.52 -7.35 -7.82
CA SER A 301 -15.34 -7.42 -8.69
C SER A 301 -14.07 -6.93 -7.99
N THR A 302 -12.91 -7.12 -8.62
CA THR A 302 -11.64 -6.57 -8.13
C THR A 302 -11.58 -5.04 -8.25
N GLU A 303 -12.26 -4.43 -9.22
CA GLU A 303 -12.34 -2.97 -9.31
C GLU A 303 -13.17 -2.35 -8.20
N GLU A 304 -14.26 -3.01 -7.78
CA GLU A 304 -15.01 -2.56 -6.60
C GLU A 304 -14.14 -2.63 -5.34
N LEU A 305 -13.31 -3.66 -5.22
CA LEU A 305 -12.32 -3.80 -4.15
C LEU A 305 -11.30 -2.65 -4.18
N CYS A 306 -10.66 -2.38 -5.33
CA CYS A 306 -9.72 -1.27 -5.47
C CYS A 306 -10.39 0.09 -5.18
N GLY A 307 -11.62 0.27 -5.67
CA GLY A 307 -12.40 1.50 -5.50
C GLY A 307 -12.88 1.78 -4.08
N GLN A 308 -12.75 0.84 -3.14
CA GLN A 308 -13.01 1.10 -1.71
C GLN A 308 -12.01 2.09 -1.12
N CYS A 309 -10.76 2.09 -1.60
CA CYS A 309 -9.69 2.96 -1.10
C CYS A 309 -9.16 3.93 -2.15
N HIS A 310 -9.08 3.51 -3.43
CA HIS A 310 -8.65 4.38 -4.53
C HIS A 310 -9.85 4.99 -5.26
N GLY A 311 -10.88 5.34 -4.52
CA GLY A 311 -12.13 5.85 -5.05
C GLY A 311 -13.14 6.19 -3.97
N SER A 312 -14.25 6.73 -4.42
CA SER A 312 -15.29 7.26 -3.54
C SER A 312 -16.35 6.25 -3.12
N LEU A 313 -16.10 4.94 -3.28
CA LEU A 313 -17.10 3.93 -2.93
C LEU A 313 -17.30 3.83 -1.43
N ARG A 314 -16.22 3.95 -0.66
CA ARG A 314 -16.25 3.92 0.80
C ARG A 314 -16.19 5.31 1.42
N PHE A 315 -15.36 6.18 0.85
CA PHE A 315 -15.10 7.53 1.36
C PHE A 315 -15.51 8.57 0.32
N PRO A 316 -16.74 9.13 0.40
CA PRO A 316 -17.25 10.07 -0.59
C PRO A 316 -16.35 11.29 -0.82
N ASP A 317 -15.60 11.69 0.20
CA ASP A 317 -14.76 12.89 0.24
C ASP A 317 -13.26 12.60 0.07
N THR A 318 -12.85 11.36 -0.21
CA THR A 318 -11.43 11.03 -0.43
C THR A 318 -10.79 11.87 -1.54
N ASP A 319 -9.51 12.14 -1.41
CA ASP A 319 -8.66 12.73 -2.45
C ASP A 319 -7.99 11.69 -3.36
N HIS A 320 -8.34 10.41 -3.23
CA HIS A 320 -7.90 9.33 -4.11
C HIS A 320 -9.01 8.99 -5.12
N ARG A 321 -8.98 9.57 -6.33
CA ARG A 321 -10.08 9.49 -7.33
C ARG A 321 -9.77 8.64 -8.55
N SER A 322 -8.79 7.75 -8.48
CA SER A 322 -8.40 6.89 -9.61
C SER A 322 -9.55 6.05 -10.16
N TYR A 323 -10.30 5.34 -9.29
CA TYR A 323 -11.48 4.56 -9.68
C TYR A 323 -12.59 5.45 -10.27
N ASN A 324 -12.77 6.66 -9.72
CA ASN A 324 -13.74 7.63 -10.21
C ASN A 324 -13.42 8.08 -11.63
N ILE A 325 -12.15 8.33 -11.95
CA ILE A 325 -11.70 8.67 -13.29
C ILE A 325 -11.90 7.49 -14.26
N GLU A 326 -11.54 6.28 -13.84
CA GLU A 326 -11.70 5.07 -14.66
C GLU A 326 -13.18 4.81 -15.00
N LYS A 327 -14.08 4.97 -14.02
CA LYS A 327 -15.53 4.69 -14.18
C LYS A 327 -16.37 5.92 -14.56
N GLY A 328 -15.77 7.11 -14.68
CA GLY A 328 -16.48 8.34 -15.04
C GLY A 328 -17.44 8.87 -13.96
N ILE A 329 -17.11 8.67 -12.69
CA ILE A 329 -17.96 9.01 -11.55
C ILE A 329 -17.54 10.37 -10.97
N GLY A 330 -18.49 11.27 -10.75
CA GLY A 330 -18.29 12.47 -9.92
C GLY A 330 -17.97 13.77 -10.69
N ALA A 331 -17.80 13.73 -12.01
CA ALA A 331 -17.65 14.94 -12.81
C ALA A 331 -18.98 15.67 -13.03
N VAL A 332 -18.90 16.98 -13.24
CA VAL A 332 -20.06 17.84 -13.51
C VAL A 332 -19.99 18.41 -14.92
N GLY A 333 -21.03 18.16 -15.72
CA GLY A 333 -21.19 18.76 -17.05
C GLY A 333 -20.24 18.22 -18.13
N VAL A 334 -19.37 17.26 -17.81
CA VAL A 334 -18.45 16.60 -18.75
C VAL A 334 -18.90 15.17 -19.00
N THR A 335 -19.06 14.80 -20.27
CA THR A 335 -19.46 13.43 -20.65
C THR A 335 -18.28 12.49 -20.52
N PHE A 336 -18.47 11.40 -19.77
CA PHE A 336 -17.49 10.32 -19.66
C PHE A 336 -17.16 9.71 -21.04
N LYS A 337 -15.88 9.47 -21.28
CA LYS A 337 -15.37 8.82 -22.49
C LYS A 337 -14.47 7.67 -22.08
N GLU A 338 -15.00 6.46 -22.12
CA GLU A 338 -14.21 5.25 -21.88
C GLU A 338 -13.11 5.13 -22.94
N THR A 339 -11.85 4.95 -22.52
CA THR A 339 -10.68 4.82 -23.40
C THR A 339 -10.11 3.42 -23.45
N MET A 340 -10.39 2.58 -22.44
CA MET A 340 -9.88 1.21 -22.31
C MET A 340 -11.05 0.28 -21.94
N THR A 341 -11.93 0.01 -22.91
CA THR A 341 -13.15 -0.79 -22.67
C THR A 341 -12.80 -2.19 -22.20
N GLY A 342 -13.37 -2.57 -21.04
CA GLY A 342 -13.20 -3.90 -20.46
C GLY A 342 -11.86 -4.13 -19.76
N VAL A 343 -11.03 -3.09 -19.63
CA VAL A 343 -9.79 -3.13 -18.84
C VAL A 343 -10.09 -2.67 -17.42
N THR A 344 -9.53 -3.38 -16.46
CA THR A 344 -9.71 -3.21 -15.01
C THR A 344 -8.41 -2.75 -14.35
N CYS A 345 -8.47 -2.31 -13.09
CA CYS A 345 -7.27 -1.94 -12.33
C CYS A 345 -6.25 -3.10 -12.28
N THR A 346 -6.75 -4.33 -12.11
CA THR A 346 -5.93 -5.53 -11.96
C THR A 346 -5.27 -6.00 -13.26
N ASP A 347 -5.86 -5.71 -14.42
CA ASP A 347 -5.23 -6.04 -15.71
C ASP A 347 -3.92 -5.26 -15.94
N CYS A 348 -3.83 -4.07 -15.34
CA CYS A 348 -2.66 -3.20 -15.44
C CYS A 348 -1.71 -3.36 -14.26
N HIS A 349 -2.23 -3.22 -13.03
CA HIS A 349 -1.43 -3.15 -11.82
C HIS A 349 -1.09 -4.52 -11.25
N MET A 350 -1.92 -5.53 -11.49
CA MET A 350 -1.65 -6.90 -11.05
C MET A 350 -1.23 -7.80 -12.22
N TYR A 351 -0.56 -7.21 -13.20
CA TYR A 351 -0.08 -7.91 -14.38
C TYR A 351 1.00 -8.94 -14.03
N SER A 352 0.90 -10.10 -14.68
CA SER A 352 1.85 -11.19 -14.60
C SER A 352 2.44 -11.46 -15.98
N SER A 353 3.77 -11.50 -16.04
CA SER A 353 4.53 -11.52 -17.30
C SER A 353 4.88 -12.92 -17.80
N ASP A 354 4.54 -13.28 -19.03
CA ASP A 354 4.83 -14.63 -19.55
C ASP A 354 6.31 -14.89 -19.95
N VAL A 355 7.25 -13.98 -19.64
CA VAL A 355 8.64 -14.04 -20.16
C VAL A 355 9.51 -15.08 -19.47
N ASP A 356 9.22 -15.47 -18.23
CA ASP A 356 10.04 -16.42 -17.46
C ASP A 356 9.50 -17.86 -17.42
N GLY A 357 8.30 -18.14 -17.94
CA GLY A 357 7.64 -19.45 -17.85
C GLY A 357 6.51 -19.46 -16.82
N SER A 358 6.21 -20.62 -16.22
CA SER A 358 5.08 -20.85 -15.30
C SER A 358 5.07 -19.99 -14.02
N ASN A 359 6.09 -19.14 -13.78
CA ASN A 359 6.47 -18.69 -12.44
C ASN A 359 6.38 -17.17 -12.20
N SER A 360 5.95 -16.39 -13.17
CA SER A 360 5.71 -14.94 -13.03
C SER A 360 4.36 -14.59 -12.39
N ALA A 361 3.38 -15.48 -12.47
CA ALA A 361 2.02 -15.26 -11.99
C ALA A 361 2.01 -14.93 -10.50
N MET A 362 2.88 -15.61 -9.76
CA MET A 362 2.92 -15.52 -8.32
C MET A 362 3.83 -14.41 -7.81
N TYR A 363 4.79 -13.89 -8.60
CA TYR A 363 5.68 -12.81 -8.16
C TYR A 363 5.25 -11.41 -8.61
N HIS A 364 4.62 -11.22 -9.76
CA HIS A 364 4.50 -9.86 -10.31
C HIS A 364 3.19 -9.14 -9.92
N GLY A 365 2.08 -9.87 -9.81
CA GLY A 365 0.76 -9.27 -9.61
C GLY A 365 0.60 -8.50 -8.29
N HIS A 366 1.36 -8.83 -7.25
CA HIS A 366 1.29 -8.17 -5.94
C HIS A 366 2.44 -7.18 -5.72
N THR A 367 3.11 -6.73 -6.78
CA THR A 367 3.96 -5.52 -6.74
C THR A 367 3.14 -4.24 -6.99
N TRP A 368 1.97 -4.37 -7.63
CA TRP A 368 1.12 -3.28 -8.15
C TRP A 368 1.79 -2.39 -9.21
N ASP A 369 2.98 -2.77 -9.70
CA ASP A 369 3.70 -2.05 -10.74
C ASP A 369 3.20 -2.50 -12.13
N ILE A 370 3.04 -1.53 -13.03
CA ILE A 370 2.66 -1.77 -14.43
C ILE A 370 3.86 -2.23 -15.27
N PHE A 371 5.07 -2.11 -14.73
CA PHE A 371 6.30 -2.62 -15.29
C PHE A 371 6.92 -3.68 -14.40
N VAL A 372 7.44 -4.71 -15.04
CA VAL A 372 8.04 -5.85 -14.36
C VAL A 372 9.49 -6.00 -14.82
N ASN A 373 10.40 -6.18 -13.86
CA ASN A 373 11.80 -6.52 -14.15
C ASN A 373 11.95 -8.03 -14.06
N GLU A 374 12.32 -8.65 -15.17
CA GLU A 374 12.43 -10.10 -15.30
C GLU A 374 13.76 -10.62 -14.76
N SER A 375 13.77 -11.91 -14.40
CA SER A 375 14.96 -12.60 -13.90
C SER A 375 16.11 -12.67 -14.92
N ASP A 376 15.79 -12.70 -16.22
CA ASP A 376 16.75 -12.65 -17.32
C ASP A 376 17.34 -11.25 -17.58
N GLY A 377 16.91 -10.26 -16.78
CA GLY A 377 17.31 -8.86 -16.87
C GLY A 377 16.53 -8.04 -17.90
N SER A 378 15.54 -8.63 -18.57
CA SER A 378 14.60 -7.91 -19.42
C SER A 378 13.53 -7.19 -18.61
N LYS A 379 12.71 -6.37 -19.28
CA LYS A 379 11.63 -5.60 -18.66
C LYS A 379 10.37 -5.77 -19.49
N THR A 380 9.26 -6.10 -18.84
CA THR A 380 7.94 -6.20 -19.48
C THR A 380 6.99 -5.14 -18.92
N ALA A 381 5.82 -5.03 -19.55
CA ALA A 381 4.81 -4.05 -19.17
C ALA A 381 3.42 -4.65 -19.36
N SER A 382 2.48 -4.33 -18.48
CA SER A 382 1.10 -4.82 -18.57
C SER A 382 0.40 -4.50 -19.89
N CYS A 383 0.84 -3.44 -20.56
CA CYS A 383 0.34 -3.06 -21.88
C CYS A 383 0.53 -4.17 -22.94
N THR A 384 1.55 -5.03 -22.81
CA THR A 384 1.88 -6.02 -23.85
C THR A 384 0.83 -7.10 -24.00
N SER A 385 0.04 -7.39 -22.96
CA SER A 385 -1.05 -8.38 -22.99
C SER A 385 -2.17 -7.99 -23.95
N CYS A 386 -2.42 -6.70 -24.11
CA CYS A 386 -3.47 -6.18 -24.99
C CYS A 386 -2.92 -5.56 -26.28
N HIS A 387 -1.66 -5.11 -26.26
CA HIS A 387 -1.03 -4.38 -27.37
C HIS A 387 0.19 -5.11 -27.91
N SER A 388 -0.04 -6.03 -28.86
CA SER A 388 1.04 -6.84 -29.46
C SER A 388 2.13 -6.05 -30.20
N SER A 389 1.88 -4.76 -30.51
CA SER A 389 2.85 -3.86 -31.14
C SER A 389 3.62 -2.99 -30.16
N ILE A 390 3.33 -3.08 -28.86
CA ILE A 390 3.97 -2.30 -27.80
C ILE A 390 4.91 -3.22 -27.03
N ASN A 391 6.11 -2.72 -26.72
CA ASN A 391 7.02 -3.33 -25.76
C ASN A 391 7.20 -2.39 -24.55
N ALA A 392 7.88 -2.84 -23.50
CA ALA A 392 8.04 -2.04 -22.28
C ALA A 392 8.63 -0.64 -22.53
N ALA A 393 9.65 -0.50 -23.38
CA ALA A 393 10.24 0.80 -23.71
C ALA A 393 9.27 1.74 -24.43
N SER A 394 8.45 1.19 -25.33
CA SER A 394 7.43 1.95 -26.05
C SER A 394 6.27 2.34 -25.13
N ALA A 395 5.84 1.44 -24.24
CA ALA A 395 4.84 1.72 -23.21
C ALA A 395 5.29 2.86 -22.30
N GLU A 396 6.52 2.80 -21.79
CA GLU A 396 7.11 3.85 -20.95
C GLU A 396 7.15 5.20 -21.67
N SER A 397 7.50 5.20 -22.96
CA SER A 397 7.51 6.42 -23.79
C SER A 397 6.10 7.01 -23.96
N ILE A 398 5.08 6.16 -24.20
CA ILE A 398 3.69 6.59 -24.34
C ILE A 398 3.16 7.16 -23.03
N ILE A 399 3.35 6.47 -21.92
CA ILE A 399 2.92 6.92 -20.59
C ILE A 399 3.57 8.26 -20.26
N LYS A 400 4.87 8.42 -20.55
CA LYS A 400 5.57 9.69 -20.33
C LYS A 400 4.98 10.83 -21.16
N MET A 401 4.57 10.57 -22.40
CA MET A 401 3.90 11.58 -23.23
C MET A 401 2.54 11.97 -22.63
N PHE A 402 1.74 10.99 -22.19
CA PHE A 402 0.43 11.26 -21.57
C PHE A 402 0.60 12.09 -20.28
N LYS A 403 1.57 11.74 -19.44
CA LYS A 403 1.91 12.51 -18.23
C LYS A 403 2.32 13.94 -18.54
N ALA A 404 3.19 14.14 -19.52
CA ALA A 404 3.65 15.48 -19.88
C ALA A 404 2.52 16.37 -20.47
N GLU A 405 1.67 15.80 -21.33
CA GLU A 405 0.54 16.51 -21.92
C GLU A 405 -0.50 16.87 -20.85
N THR A 406 -0.83 15.92 -19.99
CA THR A 406 -1.79 16.13 -18.89
C THR A 406 -1.28 17.18 -17.92
N GLN A 407 -0.02 17.11 -17.50
CA GLN A 407 0.57 18.11 -16.61
C GLN A 407 0.53 19.51 -17.22
N THR A 408 0.89 19.65 -18.50
CA THR A 408 0.86 20.95 -19.19
C THR A 408 -0.55 21.56 -19.18
N ARG A 409 -1.56 20.72 -19.40
CA ARG A 409 -2.96 21.16 -19.41
C ARG A 409 -3.48 21.45 -18.00
N LEU A 410 -3.06 20.66 -17.01
CA LEU A 410 -3.37 20.85 -15.60
C LEU A 410 -2.81 22.19 -15.11
N ASP A 411 -1.54 22.49 -15.37
CA ASP A 411 -0.91 23.77 -15.01
C ASP A 411 -1.68 24.96 -15.60
N SER A 412 -2.13 24.82 -16.84
CA SER A 412 -2.95 25.84 -17.50
C SER A 412 -4.32 26.00 -16.84
N ALA A 413 -4.97 24.90 -16.45
CA ALA A 413 -6.26 24.93 -15.77
C ALA A 413 -6.15 25.59 -14.40
N VAL A 414 -5.18 25.17 -13.59
CA VAL A 414 -4.87 25.75 -12.27
C VAL A 414 -4.62 27.26 -12.37
N GLN A 415 -3.77 27.69 -13.32
CA GLN A 415 -3.44 29.11 -13.47
C GLN A 415 -4.67 29.98 -13.80
N VAL A 416 -5.52 29.51 -14.72
CA VAL A 416 -6.73 30.24 -15.12
C VAL A 416 -7.75 30.23 -13.98
N MET A 417 -7.91 29.11 -13.28
CA MET A 417 -8.83 28.97 -12.15
C MET A 417 -8.42 29.87 -10.97
N GLN A 418 -7.14 29.93 -10.62
CA GLN A 418 -6.63 30.85 -9.59
C GLN A 418 -6.95 32.33 -9.90
N THR A 419 -6.94 32.69 -11.19
CA THR A 419 -7.35 34.03 -11.63
C THR A 419 -8.85 34.24 -11.41
N ALA A 420 -9.68 33.24 -11.74
CA ALA A 420 -11.11 33.27 -11.49
C ALA A 420 -11.44 33.34 -9.98
N ASP A 421 -10.78 32.53 -9.14
CA ASP A 421 -10.90 32.57 -7.68
C ASP A 421 -10.63 33.97 -7.12
N SER A 422 -9.54 34.59 -7.58
CA SER A 422 -9.14 35.92 -7.14
C SER A 422 -10.21 36.98 -7.48
N LEU A 423 -10.81 36.90 -8.66
CA LEU A 423 -11.89 37.80 -9.09
C LEU A 423 -13.22 37.52 -8.39
N MET A 424 -13.43 36.28 -7.94
CA MET A 424 -14.64 35.86 -7.25
C MET A 424 -14.62 36.18 -5.74
N GLN A 425 -13.52 36.71 -5.19
CA GLN A 425 -13.46 37.17 -3.80
C GLN A 425 -14.49 38.28 -3.53
N GLY A 426 -15.48 37.98 -2.69
CA GLY A 426 -16.58 38.90 -2.37
C GLY A 426 -17.66 39.01 -3.45
N ASN A 427 -17.55 38.25 -4.54
CA ASN A 427 -18.61 38.12 -5.53
C ASN A 427 -19.75 37.27 -4.94
N THR A 428 -21.00 37.74 -5.05
CA THR A 428 -22.18 37.06 -4.49
C THR A 428 -23.15 36.56 -5.57
N ASP A 429 -22.76 36.61 -6.85
CA ASP A 429 -23.56 36.07 -7.94
C ASP A 429 -23.64 34.54 -7.81
N PRO A 430 -24.81 33.97 -7.54
CA PRO A 430 -24.95 32.54 -7.29
C PRO A 430 -24.62 31.70 -8.52
N ASN A 431 -24.83 32.19 -9.73
CA ASN A 431 -24.50 31.43 -10.94
C ASN A 431 -22.99 31.34 -11.15
N LEU A 432 -22.27 32.44 -10.88
CA LEU A 432 -20.81 32.44 -10.97
C LEU A 432 -20.17 31.62 -9.84
N GLN A 433 -20.74 31.66 -8.63
CA GLN A 433 -20.33 30.81 -7.51
C GLN A 433 -20.53 29.32 -7.81
N THR A 434 -21.69 28.92 -8.33
CA THR A 434 -21.93 27.54 -8.78
C THR A 434 -20.95 27.15 -9.88
N LYS A 435 -20.76 28.00 -10.90
CA LYS A 435 -19.82 27.71 -11.99
C LYS A 435 -18.39 27.53 -11.50
N LEU A 436 -17.95 28.32 -10.51
CA LEU A 436 -16.64 28.19 -9.88
C LEU A 436 -16.53 26.88 -9.11
N SER A 437 -17.54 26.54 -8.31
CA SER A 437 -17.60 25.28 -7.57
C SER A 437 -17.54 24.05 -8.48
N GLU A 438 -18.27 24.06 -9.60
CA GLU A 438 -18.24 22.99 -10.60
C GLU A 438 -16.86 22.87 -11.26
N ALA A 439 -16.16 23.99 -11.49
CA ALA A 439 -14.79 23.98 -12.00
C ALA A 439 -13.81 23.39 -10.97
N HIS A 440 -13.90 23.77 -9.69
CA HIS A 440 -13.09 23.17 -8.62
C HIS A 440 -13.32 21.66 -8.52
N GLN A 441 -14.57 21.20 -8.59
CA GLN A 441 -14.89 19.78 -8.53
C GLN A 441 -14.26 18.97 -9.68
N ASN A 442 -14.34 19.47 -10.91
CA ASN A 442 -13.74 18.80 -12.06
C ASN A 442 -12.20 18.85 -12.02
N LEU A 443 -11.62 19.93 -11.48
CA LEU A 443 -10.17 20.00 -11.29
C LEU A 443 -9.69 19.01 -10.24
N PHE A 444 -10.35 18.98 -9.08
CA PHE A 444 -10.05 18.06 -7.99
C PHE A 444 -10.06 16.61 -8.47
N LEU A 445 -11.06 16.21 -9.28
CA LEU A 445 -11.13 14.87 -9.87
C LEU A 445 -9.85 14.48 -10.65
N VAL A 446 -9.25 15.44 -11.37
CA VAL A 446 -8.03 15.21 -12.17
C VAL A 446 -6.78 15.24 -11.29
N GLU A 447 -6.71 16.14 -10.32
CA GLU A 447 -5.57 16.23 -9.37
C GLU A 447 -5.47 14.96 -8.52
N SER A 448 -6.61 14.48 -8.03
CA SER A 448 -6.77 13.28 -7.20
C SER A 448 -6.55 11.93 -7.92
N ASP A 449 -6.33 11.93 -9.23
CA ASP A 449 -6.13 10.68 -9.99
C ASP A 449 -4.70 10.12 -9.81
N GLU A 450 -3.73 11.01 -9.60
CA GLU A 450 -2.27 10.77 -9.48
C GLU A 450 -1.57 9.99 -10.61
N SER A 451 -2.31 9.41 -11.55
CA SER A 451 -1.73 8.66 -12.68
C SER A 451 -1.08 9.56 -13.73
N GLY A 452 -1.32 10.88 -13.64
CA GLY A 452 -0.91 11.87 -14.62
C GLY A 452 -1.61 11.69 -15.96
N GLY A 453 -2.92 11.40 -15.95
CA GLY A 453 -3.69 11.23 -17.18
C GLY A 453 -3.68 9.82 -17.75
N PHE A 454 -3.00 8.86 -17.13
CA PHE A 454 -2.90 7.51 -17.67
C PHE A 454 -4.22 6.73 -17.53
N HIS A 455 -4.91 6.82 -16.39
CA HIS A 455 -6.13 6.07 -16.15
C HIS A 455 -7.25 6.37 -17.17
N ASN A 456 -7.37 7.64 -17.61
CA ASN A 456 -8.23 8.01 -18.73
C ASN A 456 -7.84 9.37 -19.33
N GLN A 457 -6.87 9.36 -20.25
CA GLN A 457 -6.29 10.60 -20.78
C GLN A 457 -7.33 11.50 -21.44
N LYS A 458 -8.20 10.92 -22.28
CA LYS A 458 -9.17 11.69 -23.07
C LYS A 458 -10.18 12.38 -22.16
N TYR A 459 -10.68 11.66 -21.16
CA TYR A 459 -11.64 12.19 -20.22
C TYR A 459 -11.02 13.28 -19.34
N GLN A 460 -9.80 13.08 -18.83
CA GLN A 460 -9.08 14.10 -18.06
C GLN A 460 -8.80 15.36 -18.90
N MET A 461 -8.44 15.22 -20.18
CA MET A 461 -8.31 16.37 -21.08
C MET A 461 -9.61 17.17 -21.22
N ASP A 462 -10.76 16.49 -21.31
CA ASP A 462 -12.06 17.14 -21.40
C ASP A 462 -12.44 17.84 -20.08
N LEU A 463 -12.15 17.22 -18.92
CA LEU A 463 -12.33 17.84 -17.61
C LEU A 463 -11.51 19.13 -17.49
N LEU A 464 -10.22 19.08 -17.80
CA LEU A 464 -9.36 20.27 -17.74
C LEU A 464 -9.77 21.34 -18.76
N ALA A 465 -10.30 20.95 -19.93
CA ALA A 465 -10.87 21.89 -20.89
C ALA A 465 -12.10 22.61 -20.33
N ASP A 466 -12.97 21.89 -19.64
CA ASP A 466 -14.15 22.44 -18.97
C ASP A 466 -13.76 23.41 -17.83
N VAL A 467 -12.79 23.04 -16.99
CA VAL A 467 -12.24 23.91 -15.93
C VAL A 467 -11.74 25.24 -16.51
N ILE A 468 -10.93 25.17 -17.57
CA ILE A 468 -10.40 26.36 -18.24
C ILE A 468 -11.54 27.21 -18.83
N GLN A 469 -12.52 26.57 -19.47
CA GLN A 469 -13.62 27.28 -20.12
C GLN A 469 -14.49 28.00 -19.09
N ARG A 470 -14.90 27.32 -18.01
CA ARG A 470 -15.67 27.90 -16.91
C ARG A 470 -14.94 29.05 -16.25
N SER A 471 -13.65 28.87 -15.99
CA SER A 471 -12.81 29.91 -15.38
C SER A 471 -12.70 31.14 -16.29
N LYS A 472 -12.55 30.96 -17.61
CA LYS A 472 -12.57 32.07 -18.58
C LYS A 472 -13.91 32.80 -18.63
N GLU A 473 -15.02 32.08 -18.55
CA GLU A 473 -16.35 32.67 -18.50
C GLU A 473 -16.55 33.50 -17.24
N ILE A 474 -16.08 33.02 -16.08
CA ILE A 474 -16.09 33.79 -14.82
C ILE A 474 -15.26 35.05 -14.95
N ILE A 475 -14.04 34.96 -15.49
CA ILE A 475 -13.16 36.12 -15.71
C ILE A 475 -13.82 37.14 -16.64
N ALA A 476 -14.49 36.69 -17.70
CA ALA A 476 -15.18 37.58 -18.65
C ALA A 476 -16.46 38.20 -18.08
N ALA A 477 -17.19 37.47 -17.24
CA ALA A 477 -18.43 37.91 -16.63
C ALA A 477 -18.21 38.78 -15.38
N THR A 478 -17.03 38.70 -14.77
CA THR A 478 -16.65 39.57 -13.65
C THR A 478 -16.08 40.87 -14.23
N PRO A 479 -16.83 41.99 -14.20
CA PRO A 479 -16.33 43.24 -14.75
C PRO A 479 -15.04 43.60 -14.03
N VAL A 480 -13.95 43.74 -14.78
CA VAL A 480 -12.78 44.45 -14.31
C VAL A 480 -13.27 45.87 -14.04
N GLN A 481 -13.54 46.20 -12.76
CA GLN A 481 -13.59 47.60 -12.41
C GLN A 481 -12.21 48.16 -12.79
N GLU A 482 -12.16 49.03 -13.80
CA GLU A 482 -11.10 50.01 -13.96
C GLU A 482 -11.15 50.99 -12.77
N THR A 483 -11.02 50.49 -11.56
CA THR A 483 -10.34 51.24 -10.52
C THR A 483 -8.87 50.92 -10.70
N LYS A 484 -8.21 51.72 -11.54
CA LYS A 484 -6.77 51.98 -11.41
C LYS A 484 -6.53 52.80 -10.13
N THR A 485 -6.89 52.20 -9.01
CA THR A 485 -6.19 52.31 -7.76
C THR A 485 -5.77 50.90 -7.50
N GLU A 486 -4.48 50.59 -7.66
CA GLU A 486 -3.88 49.45 -6.98
C GLU A 486 -4.43 49.48 -5.55
N GLN A 487 -5.40 48.62 -5.25
CA GLN A 487 -5.72 48.35 -3.87
C GLN A 487 -4.49 47.61 -3.37
N LEU A 488 -3.55 48.39 -2.85
CA LEU A 488 -2.39 47.86 -2.18
C LEU A 488 -2.88 46.80 -1.19
N PRO A 489 -2.22 45.63 -1.13
CA PRO A 489 -2.55 44.61 -0.16
C PRO A 489 -2.73 45.25 1.21
N LYS A 490 -3.76 44.90 1.97
CA LYS A 490 -3.95 45.50 3.31
C LYS A 490 -3.05 44.85 4.37
N ALA A 491 -2.47 43.71 4.04
CA ALA A 491 -1.64 42.91 4.94
C ALA A 491 -0.45 42.30 4.20
N TYR A 492 0.57 41.97 4.98
CA TYR A 492 1.66 41.12 4.53
C TYR A 492 1.17 39.68 4.41
N ALA A 493 1.57 38.98 3.34
CA ALA A 493 1.31 37.55 3.19
C ALA A 493 2.46 36.86 2.46
N LEU A 494 2.77 35.63 2.87
CA LEU A 494 3.60 34.68 2.14
C LEU A 494 2.73 33.50 1.72
N PHE A 495 2.60 33.29 0.41
CA PHE A 495 1.82 32.21 -0.16
C PHE A 495 2.66 30.95 -0.29
N GLN A 496 1.98 29.80 -0.35
CA GLN A 496 2.60 28.53 -0.68
C GLN A 496 3.22 28.61 -2.08
N ASN A 497 4.40 28.03 -2.27
CA ASN A 497 5.07 28.03 -3.55
C ASN A 497 4.28 27.14 -4.52
N TYR A 498 4.25 27.49 -5.80
CA TYR A 498 3.61 26.68 -6.82
C TYR A 498 4.50 26.54 -8.08
N PRO A 499 4.66 25.33 -8.63
CA PRO A 499 4.16 24.05 -8.11
C PRO A 499 4.80 23.65 -6.76
N ASN A 500 4.16 22.76 -5.99
CA ASN A 500 4.74 22.13 -4.80
C ASN A 500 4.09 20.75 -4.56
N PRO A 501 4.80 19.62 -4.70
CA PRO A 501 6.22 19.50 -5.06
C PRO A 501 6.56 20.07 -6.45
N PHE A 502 7.81 20.46 -6.70
CA PHE A 502 8.24 21.09 -7.95
C PHE A 502 9.47 20.40 -8.59
N ASN A 503 9.60 20.48 -9.92
CA ASN A 503 10.77 20.03 -10.67
C ASN A 503 10.95 20.85 -11.98
N PRO A 504 12.08 21.55 -12.22
CA PRO A 504 13.09 21.99 -11.26
C PRO A 504 12.80 23.40 -10.70
N SER A 505 11.69 24.04 -11.07
CA SER A 505 11.38 25.43 -10.67
C SER A 505 10.01 25.62 -10.03
N THR A 506 9.94 26.55 -9.09
CA THR A 506 8.71 26.99 -8.42
C THR A 506 8.65 28.52 -8.30
N HIS A 507 7.43 29.06 -8.23
CA HIS A 507 7.17 30.45 -7.91
C HIS A 507 6.79 30.61 -6.44
N ILE A 508 7.28 31.68 -5.81
CA ILE A 508 6.95 32.09 -4.45
C ILE A 508 6.29 33.46 -4.53
N ASN A 509 5.00 33.50 -4.23
CA ASN A 509 4.21 34.73 -4.25
C ASN A 509 4.15 35.34 -2.84
N TYR A 510 4.16 36.67 -2.76
CA TYR A 510 4.03 37.41 -1.51
C TYR A 510 3.40 38.80 -1.71
N THR A 511 2.77 39.34 -0.67
CA THR A 511 2.16 40.68 -0.71
C THR A 511 2.77 41.60 0.33
N LEU A 512 2.91 42.88 -0.04
CA LEU A 512 3.41 43.95 0.83
C LEU A 512 2.38 45.09 0.88
N PRO A 513 1.89 45.49 2.07
CA PRO A 513 0.96 46.60 2.20
C PRO A 513 1.60 47.97 2.05
N GLU A 514 2.93 48.03 2.15
CA GLU A 514 3.73 49.24 2.04
C GLU A 514 5.10 48.93 1.45
N ARG A 515 5.80 49.97 1.00
CA ARG A 515 7.19 49.86 0.58
C ARG A 515 8.07 49.53 1.79
N THR A 516 8.74 48.38 1.79
CA THR A 516 9.52 47.91 2.93
C THR A 516 10.75 47.11 2.49
N PRO A 517 11.82 47.04 3.31
CA PRO A 517 12.87 46.04 3.13
C PRO A 517 12.30 44.61 3.22
N VAL A 518 12.65 43.77 2.25
CA VAL A 518 12.26 42.37 2.15
C VAL A 518 13.49 41.52 1.92
N THR A 519 13.62 40.46 2.71
CA THR A 519 14.54 39.35 2.44
C THR A 519 13.73 38.07 2.26
N ILE A 520 13.93 37.38 1.13
CA ILE A 520 13.42 36.02 0.91
C ILE A 520 14.59 35.08 0.76
N GLU A 521 14.63 34.06 1.61
CA GLU A 521 15.73 33.11 1.71
C GLU A 521 15.21 31.68 1.74
N VAL A 522 15.97 30.77 1.14
CA VAL A 522 15.75 29.32 1.12
C VAL A 522 16.77 28.65 2.03
N PHE A 523 16.31 27.67 2.80
CA PHE A 523 17.07 26.85 3.73
C PHE A 523 16.82 25.38 3.47
N ASP A 524 17.78 24.54 3.82
CA ASP A 524 17.57 23.10 3.94
C ASP A 524 16.98 22.76 5.33
N LEU A 525 16.72 21.47 5.57
CA LEU A 525 16.19 20.96 6.84
C LEU A 525 17.17 21.11 8.03
N LEU A 526 18.46 21.28 7.76
CA LEU A 526 19.46 21.55 8.80
C LEU A 526 19.49 23.04 9.19
N GLY A 527 18.70 23.88 8.51
CA GLY A 527 18.67 25.32 8.69
C GLY A 527 19.84 26.03 8.02
N GLU A 528 20.60 25.36 7.15
CA GLU A 528 21.64 25.99 6.36
C GLU A 528 21.01 26.79 5.22
N ARG A 529 21.48 28.03 5.02
CA ARG A 529 20.96 28.91 3.98
C ARG A 529 21.45 28.46 2.61
N VAL A 530 20.51 28.03 1.78
CA VAL A 530 20.75 27.52 0.43
C VAL A 530 20.86 28.65 -0.59
N ARG A 531 19.91 29.59 -0.55
CA ARG A 531 19.77 30.65 -1.56
C ARG A 531 19.14 31.91 -0.99
N VAL A 532 19.63 33.09 -1.36
CA VAL A 532 18.86 34.34 -1.22
C VAL A 532 18.17 34.63 -2.56
N LEU A 533 16.84 34.75 -2.51
CA LEU A 533 16.00 35.02 -3.68
C LEU A 533 15.71 36.52 -3.83
N VAL A 534 15.46 37.20 -2.71
CA VAL A 534 15.20 38.64 -2.65
C VAL A 534 15.99 39.21 -1.46
N ASN A 535 16.65 40.35 -1.67
CA ASN A 535 17.29 41.11 -0.59
C ASN A 535 17.38 42.58 -0.99
N GLY A 536 16.33 43.35 -0.66
CA GLY A 536 16.20 44.73 -1.11
C GLY A 536 14.93 45.40 -0.59
N THR A 537 14.69 46.63 -1.02
CA THR A 537 13.45 47.36 -0.72
C THR A 537 12.48 47.23 -1.88
N GLU A 538 11.34 46.59 -1.66
CA GLU A 538 10.28 46.39 -2.65
C GLU A 538 9.14 47.38 -2.43
N ALA A 539 8.43 47.74 -3.51
CA ALA A 539 7.26 48.61 -3.44
C ALA A 539 6.06 47.89 -2.78
N ALA A 540 5.08 48.65 -2.31
CA ALA A 540 3.79 48.07 -1.91
C ALA A 540 3.13 47.38 -3.12
N GLY A 541 2.54 46.20 -2.92
CA GLY A 541 1.95 45.41 -4.01
C GLY A 541 2.13 43.90 -3.85
N SER A 542 1.66 43.16 -4.84
CA SER A 542 1.89 41.71 -4.98
C SER A 542 3.15 41.45 -5.78
N HIS A 543 3.95 40.50 -5.34
CA HIS A 543 5.26 40.17 -5.90
C HIS A 543 5.39 38.66 -6.09
N SER A 544 6.27 38.26 -7.01
CA SER A 544 6.59 36.86 -7.28
C SER A 544 8.09 36.70 -7.52
N VAL A 545 8.69 35.68 -6.91
CA VAL A 545 10.09 35.29 -7.13
C VAL A 545 10.18 33.82 -7.48
N THR A 546 11.09 33.45 -8.39
CA THR A 546 11.26 32.08 -8.84
C THR A 546 12.49 31.45 -8.21
N TRP A 547 12.37 30.21 -7.72
CA TRP A 547 13.51 29.38 -7.36
C TRP A 547 13.61 28.18 -8.29
N ASN A 548 14.83 27.84 -8.73
CA ASN A 548 15.11 26.81 -9.74
C ASN A 548 15.93 25.64 -9.18
N GLY A 549 15.83 25.38 -7.86
CA GLY A 549 16.56 24.29 -7.22
C GLY A 549 18.08 24.47 -7.22
N ARG A 550 18.58 25.71 -7.24
CA ARG A 550 20.03 26.02 -7.17
C ARG A 550 20.38 26.82 -5.93
N ASN A 551 21.58 26.59 -5.40
CA ASN A 551 22.15 27.37 -4.30
C ASN A 551 22.79 28.69 -4.76
N ASP A 552 23.33 29.47 -3.83
CA ASP A 552 24.02 30.74 -4.13
C ASP A 552 25.18 30.59 -5.15
N PHE A 553 25.84 29.43 -5.20
CA PHE A 553 26.93 29.13 -6.14
C PHE A 553 26.45 28.65 -7.52
N GLY A 554 25.14 28.65 -7.78
CA GLY A 554 24.55 28.19 -9.03
C GLY A 554 24.54 26.68 -9.22
N LYS A 555 24.92 25.90 -8.20
CA LYS A 555 24.89 24.43 -8.23
C LYS A 555 23.49 23.94 -7.85
N SER A 556 23.01 22.91 -8.54
CA SER A 556 21.76 22.24 -8.19
C SER A 556 21.85 21.61 -6.81
N VAL A 557 20.78 21.70 -6.03
CA VAL A 557 20.66 21.08 -4.71
C VAL A 557 19.97 19.70 -4.80
N PRO A 558 20.13 18.81 -3.82
CA PRO A 558 19.45 17.50 -3.81
C PRO A 558 17.92 17.62 -3.82
N GLY A 559 17.21 16.59 -4.26
CA GLY A 559 15.77 16.49 -4.04
C GLY A 559 15.46 16.37 -2.55
N GLY A 560 14.30 16.86 -2.13
CA GLY A 560 13.90 16.86 -0.72
C GLY A 560 13.18 18.13 -0.29
N VAL A 561 12.94 18.25 1.00
CA VAL A 561 12.22 19.37 1.60
C VAL A 561 13.17 20.54 1.83
N TYR A 562 12.70 21.72 1.45
CA TYR A 562 13.34 23.00 1.71
C TYR A 562 12.37 23.93 2.41
N ILE A 563 12.90 24.90 3.13
CA ILE A 563 12.13 25.91 3.83
C ILE A 563 12.44 27.25 3.18
N TYR A 564 11.43 28.05 2.86
CA TYR A 564 11.65 29.45 2.51
C TYR A 564 11.00 30.38 3.52
N ARG A 565 11.68 31.49 3.80
CA ARG A 565 11.17 32.52 4.70
C ARG A 565 11.13 33.86 4.00
N ILE A 566 10.09 34.63 4.29
CA ILE A 566 10.07 36.07 4.07
C ILE A 566 10.35 36.76 5.39
N GLN A 567 11.19 37.79 5.37
CA GLN A 567 11.42 38.67 6.50
C GLN A 567 11.35 40.13 6.04
N THR A 568 10.54 40.90 6.76
CA THR A 568 10.46 42.36 6.70
C THR A 568 10.59 42.91 8.13
N ASP A 569 10.56 44.24 8.29
CA ASP A 569 10.58 44.87 9.61
C ASP A 569 9.36 44.49 10.47
N ARG A 570 8.22 44.20 9.83
CA ARG A 570 6.90 44.03 10.50
C ARG A 570 6.24 42.67 10.28
N TYR A 571 6.83 41.82 9.45
CA TYR A 571 6.27 40.53 9.08
C TYR A 571 7.36 39.49 8.85
N LYS A 572 7.15 38.30 9.41
CA LYS A 572 7.93 37.10 9.14
C LYS A 572 6.99 35.95 8.90
N ALA A 573 7.22 35.20 7.85
CA ALA A 573 6.51 33.97 7.58
C ALA A 573 7.45 32.95 6.95
N ILE A 574 7.15 31.68 7.22
CA ILE A 574 7.95 30.54 6.79
C ILE A 574 6.98 29.56 6.13
N ARG A 575 7.42 28.94 5.04
CA ARG A 575 6.69 27.91 4.31
C ARG A 575 7.68 26.82 3.86
N LYS A 576 7.19 25.58 3.71
CA LYS A 576 8.00 24.48 3.17
C LYS A 576 7.78 24.36 1.66
N MET A 577 8.73 23.75 0.96
CA MET A 577 8.59 23.36 -0.43
C MET A 577 9.34 22.04 -0.67
N VAL A 578 8.87 21.24 -1.61
CA VAL A 578 9.43 19.91 -1.92
C VAL A 578 9.99 19.93 -3.33
N LEU A 579 11.30 19.76 -3.47
CA LEU A 579 11.96 19.61 -4.76
C LEU A 579 11.98 18.13 -5.15
N LEU A 580 11.25 17.77 -6.21
CA LEU A 580 11.35 16.45 -6.84
C LEU A 580 12.57 16.41 -7.75
N LYS A 581 13.20 15.24 -7.83
CA LYS A 581 14.37 15.02 -8.67
C LYS A 581 14.16 13.87 -9.63
#